data_AF-A0A1W9WMI4-F1
#
_entry.id   AF-A0A1W9WMI4-F1
#
_cell.length_a   1.000
_cell.length_b   1.000
_cell.length_c   1.000
_cell.angle_alpha   90.00
_cell.angle_beta   90.00
_cell.angle_gamma   90.00
#
_symmetry.space_group_name_H-M   'P 1'
#
loop_
_entity.id
_entity.type
_entity.pdbx_description
1 polymer ?
#
loop_
_entity_poly.entity_id
_entity_poly.type
_entity_poly.pdbx_seq_one_letter_code
_entity_poly.pdbx_strand_id
1 'polypeptide(L)'
;MIKRWMWLVCFVLMVAWMLPGAASGLTRDRWTNEVPYGVFFNNYDPNFYTGFVPRVQERERIKIHLGKGNQIRVRMILSDKTIDNYLSDQVARHDLYQEVIDKKVIKLTSNLSWEAYHQKVMDEKLHDLAKKKGELDEKAWRDLNLTSMDKLAPGRLYHIQKDFNKMEDDFAKLLKNSLISDSPKPDNLQDKLNLINDFFPHRIFLYELTETQDAAFGELVDLAKSGDMEAFRPKAEAFFDSITDGIYTVKNGKLDYYEFTTIYPAGTYDKTTTHDGQVMPMYTTTGVWPLIPRKHGKGITGMVDYISSAGYYGMMPMLPYQYGGGIAYNAIHNPGISCWIGGHHLLPKSWRKVTANSRSGKPYNRVSITSRGPVSHGCTRLNPGHLSEFREMLPSTSEGMEGIKHYRSLSHCYDVFDLKGDGNDQVMGVQYYIAFRHTKSRVAQQIWAQNNRKDFYTWLYGNDLNFAPVGEATFNEIHDYKFKKRKALQGQKYENLTLYEAPYEPEYLQFYVINGVNKLSKQGMDFNRELRRVGYGYPVDRKKLRLE
;
A
#
# COMPACT_ATOMS: atom_id res chain seq x y z
N MET A 1 52.32 10.76 -37.31
CA MET A 1 51.51 9.74 -36.61
C MET A 1 51.06 10.14 -35.20
N ILE A 2 51.79 11.00 -34.47
CA ILE A 2 51.49 11.34 -33.06
C ILE A 2 50.29 12.29 -32.88
N LYS A 3 49.96 13.15 -33.86
CA LYS A 3 48.85 14.10 -33.75
C LYS A 3 47.44 13.52 -33.91
N ARG A 4 47.28 12.32 -34.49
CA ARG A 4 45.96 11.66 -34.65
C ARG A 4 45.47 10.96 -33.38
N TRP A 5 46.38 10.58 -32.49
CA TRP A 5 46.04 9.91 -31.23
C TRP A 5 45.54 10.89 -30.15
N MET A 6 46.05 12.12 -30.14
CA MET A 6 45.62 13.14 -29.17
C MET A 6 44.16 13.57 -29.35
N TRP A 7 43.67 13.62 -30.59
CA TRP A 7 42.28 13.97 -30.88
C TRP A 7 41.29 12.85 -30.54
N LEU A 8 41.70 11.59 -30.69
CA LEU A 8 40.86 10.44 -30.33
C LEU A 8 40.69 10.33 -28.80
N VAL A 9 41.74 10.61 -28.03
CA VAL A 9 41.72 10.58 -26.56
C VAL A 9 40.89 11.73 -25.98
N CYS A 10 40.99 12.94 -26.54
CA CYS A 10 40.15 14.07 -26.11
C CYS A 10 38.67 13.90 -26.49
N PHE A 11 38.36 13.24 -27.61
CA PHE A 11 36.98 12.97 -28.02
C PHE A 11 36.33 11.88 -27.16
N VAL A 12 37.06 10.82 -26.79
CA VAL A 12 36.56 9.79 -25.86
C VAL A 12 36.35 10.35 -24.44
N LEU A 13 37.21 11.26 -23.97
CA LEU A 13 37.04 11.92 -22.67
C LEU A 13 35.88 12.94 -22.66
N MET A 14 35.61 13.64 -23.75
CA MET A 14 34.45 14.55 -23.85
C MET A 14 33.12 13.80 -24.03
N VAL A 15 33.08 12.69 -24.77
CA VAL A 15 31.86 11.87 -24.90
C VAL A 15 31.51 11.15 -23.58
N ALA A 16 32.51 10.80 -22.76
CA ALA A 16 32.27 10.25 -21.42
C ALA A 16 31.76 11.29 -20.39
N TRP A 17 31.99 12.59 -20.61
CA TRP A 17 31.51 13.67 -19.75
C TRP A 17 30.19 14.30 -20.23
N MET A 18 29.78 14.07 -21.48
CA MET A 18 28.52 14.56 -22.05
C MET A 18 27.40 13.51 -22.10
N LEU A 19 27.66 12.27 -21.72
CA LEU A 19 26.58 11.38 -21.29
C LEU A 19 26.10 11.89 -19.93
N PRO A 20 24.80 12.22 -19.74
CA PRO A 20 24.28 12.42 -18.41
C PRO A 20 24.57 11.12 -17.66
N GLY A 21 25.56 11.19 -16.78
CA GLY A 21 25.96 10.07 -15.96
C GLY A 21 24.79 9.70 -15.08
N ALA A 22 23.99 8.74 -15.52
CA ALA A 22 23.36 7.80 -14.62
C ALA A 22 24.52 7.11 -13.88
N ALA A 23 25.08 7.78 -12.89
CA ALA A 23 26.01 7.21 -11.92
C ALA A 23 25.21 6.28 -11.00
N SER A 24 24.58 5.26 -11.57
CA SER A 24 23.90 4.17 -10.87
C SER A 24 24.94 3.15 -10.42
N GLY A 25 25.96 3.62 -9.71
CA GLY A 25 26.93 2.79 -9.03
C GLY A 25 26.45 2.51 -7.61
N LEU A 26 26.32 1.23 -7.25
CA LEU A 26 26.14 0.84 -5.86
C LEU A 26 27.33 1.35 -5.04
N THR A 27 27.08 2.24 -4.08
CA THR A 27 28.13 2.74 -3.17
C THR A 27 28.07 2.02 -1.82
N ARG A 28 29.21 2.02 -1.11
CA ARG A 28 29.33 1.52 0.27
C ARG A 28 29.33 2.67 1.29
N ASP A 29 29.10 3.88 0.83
CA ASP A 29 29.07 5.06 1.68
C ASP A 29 27.97 4.95 2.74
N ARG A 30 28.22 5.60 3.87
CA ARG A 30 27.24 5.71 4.94
C ARG A 30 26.13 6.66 4.53
N TRP A 31 24.88 6.37 4.92
CA TRP A 31 23.81 7.35 4.79
C TRP A 31 24.12 8.59 5.62
N THR A 32 23.89 9.75 5.01
CA THR A 32 24.17 11.06 5.61
C THR A 32 23.00 11.59 6.44
N ASN A 33 21.76 11.24 6.10
CA ASN A 33 20.58 11.63 6.85
C ASN A 33 20.48 10.84 8.16
N GLU A 34 20.55 11.57 9.28
CA GLU A 34 20.53 11.00 10.61
C GLU A 34 19.13 10.72 11.16
N VAL A 35 18.06 11.18 10.51
CA VAL A 35 16.67 10.94 10.94
C VAL A 35 16.42 9.42 11.00
N PRO A 36 16.05 8.87 12.16
CA PRO A 36 15.75 7.44 12.30
C PRO A 36 14.53 7.03 11.48
N TYR A 37 14.67 5.93 10.75
CA TYR A 37 13.57 5.27 10.02
C TYR A 37 13.51 3.80 10.43
N GLY A 38 12.36 3.16 10.20
CA GLY A 38 12.20 1.75 10.48
C GLY A 38 11.73 1.46 11.92
N VAL A 39 11.60 0.18 12.21
CA VAL A 39 11.37 -0.32 13.57
C VAL A 39 12.69 -0.66 14.24
N PHE A 40 12.98 -0.01 15.36
CA PHE A 40 14.10 -0.34 16.23
C PHE A 40 13.67 -1.40 17.25
N PHE A 41 14.49 -2.43 17.43
CA PHE A 41 14.13 -3.58 18.24
C PHE A 41 15.35 -4.36 18.74
N ASN A 42 15.14 -5.25 19.70
CA ASN A 42 16.20 -6.08 20.27
C ASN A 42 16.10 -7.54 19.84
N ASN A 43 14.89 -8.09 19.78
CA ASN A 43 14.62 -9.49 19.45
C ASN A 43 13.47 -9.60 18.45
N TYR A 44 13.47 -10.68 17.66
CA TYR A 44 12.40 -11.01 16.72
C TYR A 44 11.16 -11.55 17.45
N ASP A 45 10.61 -10.76 18.35
CA ASP A 45 9.48 -11.12 19.19
C ASP A 45 8.15 -10.95 18.43
N PRO A 46 7.11 -11.68 18.85
CA PRO A 46 5.73 -11.38 18.48
C PRO A 46 5.41 -9.90 18.67
N ASN A 47 4.41 -9.44 17.93
CA ASN A 47 4.01 -8.05 17.94
C ASN A 47 2.52 -7.88 17.65
N PHE A 48 1.97 -6.73 18.03
CA PHE A 48 0.62 -6.32 17.68
C PHE A 48 0.62 -4.85 17.25
N TYR A 49 -0.37 -4.49 16.41
CA TYR A 49 -0.53 -3.14 15.89
C TYR A 49 -1.06 -2.20 16.97
N THR A 50 -0.54 -0.97 17.03
CA THR A 50 -0.88 0.04 18.05
C THR A 50 -1.23 1.40 17.46
N GLY A 51 -1.91 1.42 16.31
CA GLY A 51 -2.41 2.64 15.69
C GLY A 51 -3.93 2.63 15.56
N PHE A 52 -4.48 3.44 14.65
CA PHE A 52 -5.90 3.76 14.61
C PHE A 52 -6.57 3.63 13.23
N VAL A 53 -5.97 2.90 12.29
CA VAL A 53 -6.62 2.64 10.99
C VAL A 53 -7.95 1.89 11.17
N PRO A 54 -8.94 2.13 10.29
CA PRO A 54 -10.15 1.33 10.25
C PRO A 54 -9.83 -0.07 9.70
N ARG A 55 -10.63 -1.06 10.11
CA ARG A 55 -10.65 -2.41 9.53
C ARG A 55 -11.84 -2.54 8.60
N VAL A 56 -11.62 -3.02 7.37
CA VAL A 56 -12.70 -3.29 6.40
C VAL A 56 -12.88 -4.80 6.26
N GLN A 57 -14.10 -5.29 6.54
CA GLN A 57 -14.43 -6.73 6.43
C GLN A 57 -14.83 -7.14 5.00
N GLU A 58 -15.25 -6.17 4.18
CA GLU A 58 -15.72 -6.34 2.80
C GLU A 58 -14.54 -6.26 1.81
N ARG A 59 -14.12 -7.43 1.29
CA ARG A 59 -12.88 -7.54 0.49
C ARG A 59 -12.90 -6.73 -0.82
N GLU A 60 -14.06 -6.62 -1.44
CA GLU A 60 -14.30 -5.91 -2.70
C GLU A 60 -14.04 -4.41 -2.59
N ARG A 61 -14.18 -3.85 -1.37
CA ARG A 61 -13.94 -2.45 -1.04
C ARG A 61 -12.47 -2.11 -0.84
N ILE A 62 -11.58 -3.11 -0.85
CA ILE A 62 -10.13 -2.94 -0.65
C ILE A 62 -9.41 -3.08 -1.98
N LYS A 63 -8.69 -2.03 -2.39
CA LYS A 63 -7.84 -2.04 -3.59
C LYS A 63 -6.39 -1.77 -3.19
N ILE A 64 -5.46 -2.57 -3.72
CA ILE A 64 -4.03 -2.43 -3.48
C ILE A 64 -3.36 -2.13 -4.82
N HIS A 65 -2.51 -1.12 -4.88
CA HIS A 65 -1.81 -0.68 -6.08
C HIS A 65 -0.31 -0.62 -5.85
N LEU A 66 0.46 -1.13 -6.80
CA LEU A 66 1.92 -0.98 -6.86
C LEU A 66 2.27 -0.28 -8.18
N GLY A 67 2.99 0.83 -8.10
CA GLY A 67 3.43 1.64 -9.25
C GLY A 67 4.90 2.09 -9.16
N LYS A 68 5.42 2.64 -10.26
CA LYS A 68 6.73 3.32 -10.30
C LYS A 68 6.77 4.39 -9.19
N GLY A 69 7.94 4.46 -8.55
CA GLY A 69 8.11 5.10 -7.25
C GLY A 69 8.33 4.09 -6.12
N ASN A 70 8.08 2.78 -6.36
CA ASN A 70 8.29 1.73 -5.37
C ASN A 70 7.49 2.01 -4.08
N GLN A 71 6.18 2.18 -4.25
CA GLN A 71 5.20 2.36 -3.19
C GLN A 71 4.01 1.41 -3.38
N ILE A 72 3.37 1.04 -2.27
CA ILE A 72 2.05 0.42 -2.29
C ILE A 72 1.03 1.46 -1.84
N ARG A 73 0.04 1.78 -2.67
CA ARG A 73 -1.18 2.47 -2.24
C ARG A 73 -2.23 1.45 -1.85
N VAL A 74 -2.83 1.61 -0.67
CA VAL A 74 -4.01 0.85 -0.23
C VAL A 74 -5.17 1.81 -0.11
N ARG A 75 -6.29 1.41 -0.71
CA ARG A 75 -7.52 2.18 -0.76
C ARG A 75 -8.66 1.36 -0.18
N MET A 76 -9.42 1.96 0.71
CA MET A 76 -10.57 1.33 1.35
C MET A 76 -11.80 2.21 1.20
N ILE A 77 -12.76 1.76 0.40
CA ILE A 77 -14.07 2.42 0.30
C ILE A 77 -14.84 2.04 1.57
N LEU A 78 -15.19 3.02 2.40
CA LEU A 78 -15.79 2.76 3.70
C LEU A 78 -17.30 2.56 3.56
N SER A 79 -17.79 1.37 3.93
CA SER A 79 -19.23 1.11 4.07
C SER A 79 -19.80 1.78 5.32
N ASP A 80 -21.12 1.93 5.37
CA ASP A 80 -21.79 2.41 6.58
C ASP A 80 -21.52 1.47 7.77
N LYS A 81 -21.41 0.14 7.55
CA LYS A 81 -21.01 -0.82 8.59
C LYS A 81 -19.61 -0.58 9.11
N THR A 82 -18.65 -0.28 8.24
CA THR A 82 -17.27 0.03 8.65
C THR A 82 -17.24 1.29 9.50
N ILE A 83 -17.99 2.33 9.09
CA ILE A 83 -18.02 3.61 9.78
C ILE A 83 -18.74 3.49 11.12
N ASP A 84 -19.89 2.81 11.16
CA ASP A 84 -20.70 2.57 12.37
C ASP A 84 -19.94 1.82 13.48
N ASN A 85 -18.94 1.01 13.11
CA ASN A 85 -18.19 0.18 14.05
C ASN A 85 -16.77 0.69 14.33
N TYR A 86 -16.35 1.82 13.75
CA TYR A 86 -14.96 2.28 13.86
C TYR A 86 -14.51 2.47 15.32
N LEU A 87 -15.23 3.28 16.11
CA LEU A 87 -14.90 3.53 17.53
C LEU A 87 -15.00 2.25 18.38
N SER A 88 -16.05 1.43 18.14
CA SER A 88 -16.23 0.15 18.83
C SER A 88 -15.06 -0.79 18.59
N ASP A 89 -14.54 -0.84 17.36
CA ASP A 89 -13.36 -1.65 17.01
C ASP A 89 -12.08 -1.14 17.67
N GLN A 90 -11.89 0.18 17.75
CA GLN A 90 -10.74 0.76 18.46
C GLN A 90 -10.75 0.35 19.94
N VAL A 91 -11.90 0.44 20.60
CA VAL A 91 -12.07 0.08 22.02
C VAL A 91 -11.92 -1.43 22.23
N ALA A 92 -12.57 -2.25 21.41
CA ALA A 92 -12.46 -3.71 21.51
C ALA A 92 -11.00 -4.20 21.37
N ARG A 93 -10.24 -3.60 20.44
CA ARG A 93 -8.81 -3.90 20.26
C ARG A 93 -8.00 -3.48 21.47
N HIS A 94 -8.19 -2.24 21.94
CA HIS A 94 -7.52 -1.74 23.13
C HIS A 94 -7.77 -2.64 24.34
N ASP A 95 -9.03 -2.98 24.61
CA ASP A 95 -9.42 -3.72 25.80
C ASP A 95 -8.88 -5.15 25.77
N LEU A 96 -8.87 -5.79 24.59
CA LEU A 96 -8.26 -7.11 24.43
C LEU A 96 -6.75 -7.07 24.75
N TYR A 97 -6.04 -6.05 24.27
CA TYR A 97 -4.62 -5.89 24.55
C TYR A 97 -4.36 -5.61 26.03
N GLN A 98 -5.13 -4.71 26.63
CA GLN A 98 -5.06 -4.40 28.06
C GLN A 98 -5.31 -5.67 28.89
N GLU A 99 -6.32 -6.48 28.55
CA GLU A 99 -6.66 -7.70 29.27
C GLU A 99 -5.50 -8.72 29.26
N VAL A 100 -4.90 -9.00 28.09
CA VAL A 100 -3.77 -9.97 28.02
C VAL A 100 -2.51 -9.47 28.74
N ILE A 101 -2.35 -8.15 28.87
CA ILE A 101 -1.25 -7.52 29.62
C ILE A 101 -1.53 -7.62 31.13
N ASP A 102 -2.72 -7.24 31.59
CA ASP A 102 -3.10 -7.21 33.01
C ASP A 102 -3.14 -8.61 33.63
N LYS A 103 -3.66 -9.58 32.87
CA LYS A 103 -3.62 -11.00 33.26
C LYS A 103 -2.21 -11.61 33.15
N LYS A 104 -1.21 -10.83 32.73
CA LYS A 104 0.18 -11.27 32.54
C LYS A 104 0.28 -12.48 31.63
N VAL A 105 -0.60 -12.59 30.63
CA VAL A 105 -0.48 -13.60 29.58
C VAL A 105 0.69 -13.25 28.67
N ILE A 106 0.87 -11.96 28.39
CA ILE A 106 2.02 -11.43 27.67
C ILE A 106 2.85 -10.50 28.56
N LYS A 107 4.13 -10.34 28.19
CA LYS A 107 5.01 -9.31 28.73
C LYS A 107 5.53 -8.45 27.58
N LEU A 108 5.31 -7.15 27.66
CA LEU A 108 5.79 -6.20 26.64
C LEU A 108 7.31 -6.13 26.64
N THR A 109 7.91 -6.03 25.45
CA THR A 109 9.36 -5.99 25.24
C THR A 109 9.75 -4.90 24.24
N SER A 110 11.05 -4.67 24.08
CA SER A 110 11.71 -3.75 23.14
C SER A 110 11.31 -2.27 23.25
N ASN A 111 10.06 -1.92 22.95
CA ASN A 111 9.58 -0.54 22.82
C ASN A 111 8.38 -0.21 23.72
N LEU A 112 8.01 1.08 23.74
CA LEU A 112 6.93 1.71 24.50
C LEU A 112 5.72 2.11 23.63
N SER A 113 5.47 1.38 22.55
CA SER A 113 4.40 1.73 21.58
C SER A 113 2.99 1.48 22.14
N TRP A 114 2.83 0.48 23.01
CA TRP A 114 1.58 0.26 23.74
C TRP A 114 1.23 1.44 24.64
N GLU A 115 2.18 1.96 25.40
CA GLU A 115 1.95 3.07 26.32
C GLU A 115 1.49 4.33 25.58
N ALA A 116 2.12 4.65 24.45
CA ALA A 116 1.70 5.77 23.62
C ALA A 116 0.27 5.57 23.05
N TYR A 117 -0.04 4.34 22.61
CA TYR A 117 -1.37 4.00 22.11
C TYR A 117 -2.44 4.07 23.22
N HIS A 118 -2.18 3.46 24.38
CA HIS A 118 -3.05 3.51 25.55
C HIS A 118 -3.29 4.95 25.99
N GLN A 119 -2.23 5.76 26.12
CA GLN A 119 -2.37 7.16 26.49
C GLN A 119 -3.26 7.92 25.49
N LYS A 120 -3.06 7.70 24.18
CA LYS A 120 -3.91 8.32 23.16
C LYS A 120 -5.37 7.87 23.24
N VAL A 121 -5.63 6.59 23.54
CA VAL A 121 -7.00 6.08 23.76
C VAL A 121 -7.67 6.81 24.95
N MET A 122 -6.92 7.01 26.04
CA MET A 122 -7.40 7.69 27.25
C MET A 122 -7.59 9.19 27.04
N ASP A 123 -6.62 9.87 26.42
CA ASP A 123 -6.67 11.32 26.14
C ASP A 123 -7.84 11.68 25.22
N GLU A 124 -8.10 10.84 24.22
CA GLU A 124 -9.20 10.99 23.28
C GLU A 124 -10.53 10.45 23.82
N LYS A 125 -10.52 9.85 25.02
CA LYS A 125 -11.68 9.29 25.71
C LYS A 125 -12.48 8.32 24.84
N LEU A 126 -11.79 7.44 24.11
CA LEU A 126 -12.45 6.61 23.09
C LEU A 126 -13.52 5.69 23.69
N HIS A 127 -13.35 5.21 24.92
CA HIS A 127 -14.38 4.44 25.63
C HIS A 127 -15.67 5.24 25.85
N ASP A 128 -15.56 6.51 26.26
CA ASP A 128 -16.72 7.35 26.49
C ASP A 128 -17.39 7.75 25.17
N LEU A 129 -16.60 7.95 24.10
CA LEU A 129 -17.15 8.15 22.77
C LEU A 129 -17.90 6.90 22.29
N ALA A 130 -17.33 5.70 22.48
CA ALA A 130 -17.95 4.45 22.05
C ALA A 130 -19.26 4.15 22.80
N LYS A 131 -19.38 4.52 24.09
CA LYS A 131 -20.62 4.38 24.88
C LYS A 131 -21.79 5.18 24.33
N LYS A 132 -21.54 6.25 23.56
CA LYS A 132 -22.60 7.04 22.91
C LYS A 132 -23.34 6.27 21.81
N LYS A 133 -22.86 5.08 21.43
CA LYS A 133 -23.57 4.19 20.50
C LYS A 133 -24.90 3.76 21.13
N GLY A 134 -26.00 4.20 20.54
CA GLY A 134 -27.37 4.00 21.05
C GLY A 134 -27.95 5.20 21.80
N GLU A 135 -27.14 6.18 22.19
CA GLU A 135 -27.61 7.48 22.70
C GLU A 135 -27.81 8.50 21.58
N LEU A 136 -26.95 8.43 20.55
CA LEU A 136 -27.02 9.28 19.36
C LEU A 136 -27.91 8.64 18.29
N ASP A 137 -28.55 9.48 17.48
CA ASP A 137 -29.17 9.03 16.24
C ASP A 137 -28.11 8.54 15.22
N GLU A 138 -28.56 7.83 14.19
CA GLU A 138 -27.69 7.20 13.19
C GLU A 138 -26.74 8.20 12.53
N LYS A 139 -27.22 9.40 12.19
CA LYS A 139 -26.41 10.42 11.53
C LYS A 139 -25.35 10.99 12.47
N ALA A 140 -25.74 11.35 13.69
CA ALA A 140 -24.83 11.91 14.69
C ALA A 140 -23.76 10.88 15.10
N TRP A 141 -24.12 9.60 15.22
CA TRP A 141 -23.16 8.52 15.47
C TRP A 141 -22.18 8.33 14.30
N ARG A 142 -22.70 8.37 13.07
CA ARG A 142 -21.88 8.28 11.86
C ARG A 142 -20.87 9.44 11.77
N ASP A 143 -21.33 10.68 11.97
CA ASP A 143 -20.49 11.89 11.93
C ASP A 143 -19.41 11.87 13.04
N LEU A 144 -19.75 11.34 14.22
CA LEU A 144 -18.79 11.15 15.31
C LEU A 144 -17.69 10.16 14.93
N ASN A 145 -18.04 9.03 14.29
CA ASN A 145 -17.05 8.03 13.86
C ASN A 145 -16.11 8.59 12.78
N LEU A 146 -16.66 9.29 11.78
CA LEU A 146 -15.85 9.94 10.74
C LEU A 146 -14.88 10.98 11.33
N THR A 147 -15.39 11.85 12.20
CA THR A 147 -14.58 12.87 12.87
C THR A 147 -13.49 12.24 13.72
N SER A 148 -13.81 11.17 14.44
CA SER A 148 -12.83 10.42 15.25
C SER A 148 -11.77 9.77 14.36
N MET A 149 -12.16 9.20 13.22
CA MET A 149 -11.25 8.58 12.27
C MET A 149 -10.27 9.59 11.68
N ASP A 150 -10.74 10.75 11.23
CA ASP A 150 -9.88 11.82 10.73
C ASP A 150 -8.94 12.36 11.82
N LYS A 151 -9.43 12.52 13.05
CA LYS A 151 -8.60 12.96 14.18
C LYS A 151 -7.49 11.96 14.54
N LEU A 152 -7.79 10.67 14.48
CA LEU A 152 -6.87 9.60 14.90
C LEU A 152 -5.91 9.15 13.79
N ALA A 153 -6.27 9.39 12.53
CA ALA A 153 -5.44 9.09 11.35
C ALA A 153 -5.52 10.25 10.33
N PRO A 154 -4.95 11.41 10.68
CA PRO A 154 -5.15 12.65 9.94
C PRO A 154 -4.63 12.60 8.51
N GLY A 155 -5.38 13.22 7.60
CA GLY A 155 -4.98 13.38 6.20
C GLY A 155 -5.07 12.11 5.37
N ARG A 156 -5.80 11.09 5.85
CA ARG A 156 -5.99 9.79 5.17
C ARG A 156 -7.44 9.46 4.87
N LEU A 157 -8.39 10.21 5.45
CA LEU A 157 -9.81 10.10 5.17
C LEU A 157 -10.22 11.14 4.11
N TYR A 158 -10.87 10.68 3.05
CA TYR A 158 -11.33 11.53 1.95
C TYR A 158 -12.84 11.38 1.78
N HIS A 159 -13.55 12.50 1.78
CA HIS A 159 -14.96 12.56 1.44
C HIS A 159 -15.07 12.88 -0.05
N ILE A 160 -15.58 11.93 -0.83
CA ILE A 160 -15.69 12.06 -2.28
C ILE A 160 -17.15 12.33 -2.63
N GLN A 161 -17.40 13.48 -3.26
CA GLN A 161 -18.71 13.89 -3.72
C GLN A 161 -18.65 14.24 -5.21
N LYS A 162 -19.50 13.58 -6.01
CA LYS A 162 -19.64 13.85 -7.45
C LYS A 162 -21.11 14.01 -7.83
N ASP A 163 -21.35 14.90 -8.78
CA ASP A 163 -22.62 14.94 -9.52
C ASP A 163 -22.65 13.76 -10.49
N PHE A 164 -23.46 12.76 -10.17
CA PHE A 164 -23.52 11.53 -10.94
C PHE A 164 -24.23 11.76 -12.28
N ASN A 165 -25.23 12.64 -12.35
CA ASN A 165 -25.87 13.00 -13.62
C ASN A 165 -24.84 13.61 -14.58
N LYS A 166 -23.93 14.45 -14.07
CA LYS A 166 -22.82 14.99 -14.86
C LYS A 166 -21.85 13.89 -15.30
N MET A 167 -21.55 12.92 -14.45
CA MET A 167 -20.70 11.78 -14.82
C MET A 167 -21.34 10.97 -15.97
N GLU A 168 -22.65 10.73 -15.92
CA GLU A 168 -23.38 10.06 -17.00
C GLU A 168 -23.36 10.87 -18.30
N ASP A 169 -23.60 12.18 -18.22
CA ASP A 169 -23.57 13.06 -19.39
C ASP A 169 -22.17 13.10 -20.03
N ASP A 170 -21.12 13.13 -19.22
CA ASP A 170 -19.73 13.13 -19.70
C ASP A 170 -19.34 11.75 -20.26
N PHE A 171 -19.82 10.66 -19.67
CA PHE A 171 -19.64 9.31 -20.20
C PHE A 171 -20.36 9.12 -21.54
N ALA A 172 -21.62 9.57 -21.67
CA ALA A 172 -22.35 9.55 -22.93
C ALA A 172 -21.60 10.32 -24.04
N LYS A 173 -21.05 11.50 -23.73
CA LYS A 173 -20.22 12.26 -24.65
C LYS A 173 -18.94 11.51 -25.03
N LEU A 174 -18.27 10.87 -24.07
CA LEU A 174 -17.09 10.05 -24.33
C LEU A 174 -17.41 8.93 -25.31
N LEU A 175 -18.49 8.17 -25.06
CA LEU A 175 -18.95 7.09 -25.93
C LEU A 175 -19.29 7.62 -27.34
N LYS A 176 -20.03 8.72 -27.43
CA LYS A 176 -20.39 9.34 -28.71
C LYS A 176 -19.15 9.80 -29.48
N ASN A 177 -18.20 10.47 -28.82
CA ASN A 177 -16.97 10.98 -29.46
C ASN A 177 -16.05 9.85 -29.93
N SER A 178 -16.01 8.72 -29.21
CA SER A 178 -15.26 7.53 -29.62
C SER A 178 -15.73 6.95 -30.96
N LEU A 179 -16.90 7.36 -31.46
CA LEU A 179 -17.49 6.94 -32.73
C LEU A 179 -17.35 7.98 -33.85
N ILE A 180 -16.83 9.19 -33.57
CA ILE A 180 -16.78 10.32 -34.52
C ILE A 180 -15.42 10.44 -35.23
N SER A 181 -14.33 9.92 -34.65
CA SER A 181 -13.05 9.78 -35.37
C SER A 181 -13.09 8.58 -36.33
N ASP A 182 -12.18 8.48 -37.30
CA ASP A 182 -11.89 7.27 -38.10
C ASP A 182 -11.43 6.05 -37.23
N SER A 183 -11.68 6.11 -35.92
CA SER A 183 -11.52 5.02 -34.99
C SER A 183 -12.66 4.03 -35.19
N PRO A 184 -12.37 2.73 -35.39
CA PRO A 184 -13.42 1.72 -35.40
C PRO A 184 -14.22 1.78 -34.08
N LYS A 185 -15.45 1.26 -34.12
CA LYS A 185 -16.21 0.94 -32.90
C LYS A 185 -15.27 0.25 -31.89
N PRO A 186 -15.53 0.30 -30.58
CA PRO A 186 -14.74 -0.43 -29.60
C PRO A 186 -14.89 -1.95 -29.83
N ASP A 187 -14.13 -2.48 -30.79
CA ASP A 187 -14.33 -3.77 -31.44
C ASP A 187 -13.61 -4.88 -30.68
N ASN A 188 -12.63 -4.50 -29.84
CA ASN A 188 -11.93 -5.42 -28.97
C ASN A 188 -12.08 -5.03 -27.50
N LEU A 189 -11.89 -6.02 -26.63
CA LEU A 189 -12.03 -5.87 -25.18
C LEU A 189 -11.22 -4.68 -24.61
N GLN A 190 -10.04 -4.38 -25.15
CA GLN A 190 -9.23 -3.30 -24.59
C GLN A 190 -9.86 -1.92 -24.80
N ASP A 191 -10.45 -1.69 -25.97
CA ASP A 191 -11.04 -0.40 -26.29
C ASP A 191 -12.30 -0.17 -25.45
N LYS A 192 -13.12 -1.23 -25.28
CA LYS A 192 -14.24 -1.23 -24.35
C LYS A 192 -13.79 -0.91 -22.92
N LEU A 193 -12.77 -1.61 -22.42
CA LEU A 193 -12.25 -1.39 -21.06
C LEU A 193 -11.67 0.01 -20.86
N ASN A 194 -11.03 0.61 -21.86
CA ASN A 194 -10.54 2.00 -21.75
C ASN A 194 -11.73 2.94 -21.48
N LEU A 195 -12.76 2.89 -22.35
CA LEU A 195 -13.95 3.74 -22.21
C LEU A 195 -14.68 3.51 -20.88
N ILE A 196 -14.84 2.25 -20.47
CA ILE A 196 -15.53 1.91 -19.23
C ILE A 196 -14.75 2.38 -17.99
N ASN A 197 -13.43 2.21 -17.96
CA ASN A 197 -12.61 2.68 -16.85
C ASN A 197 -12.61 4.21 -16.76
N ASP A 198 -12.75 4.91 -17.89
CA ASP A 198 -12.88 6.37 -17.96
C ASP A 198 -14.24 6.89 -17.47
N PHE A 199 -15.22 6.03 -17.19
CA PHE A 199 -16.48 6.43 -16.55
C PHE A 199 -16.24 6.95 -15.12
N PHE A 200 -15.29 6.34 -14.40
CA PHE A 200 -14.79 6.90 -13.14
C PHE A 200 -13.28 6.65 -13.05
N PRO A 201 -12.49 7.54 -13.69
CA PRO A 201 -11.04 7.39 -13.81
C PRO A 201 -10.39 7.15 -12.47
N HIS A 202 -9.37 6.30 -12.44
CA HIS A 202 -8.60 5.93 -11.25
C HIS A 202 -9.39 5.23 -10.13
N ARG A 203 -10.70 5.04 -10.27
CA ARG A 203 -11.55 4.33 -9.31
C ARG A 203 -12.05 3.01 -9.85
N ILE A 204 -12.30 2.92 -11.15
CA ILE A 204 -12.61 1.68 -11.86
C ILE A 204 -11.35 1.14 -12.52
N PHE A 205 -11.05 -0.13 -12.24
CA PHE A 205 -9.93 -0.88 -12.83
C PHE A 205 -10.42 -2.23 -13.34
N LEU A 206 -11.41 -2.19 -14.24
CA LEU A 206 -11.86 -3.39 -14.93
C LEU A 206 -10.77 -3.89 -15.87
N TYR A 207 -10.69 -5.20 -15.94
CA TYR A 207 -9.71 -5.91 -16.75
C TYR A 207 -10.35 -7.06 -17.55
N GLU A 208 -11.63 -7.32 -17.31
CA GLU A 208 -12.47 -8.27 -18.02
C GLU A 208 -13.93 -7.80 -17.91
N LEU A 209 -14.81 -8.34 -18.77
CA LEU A 209 -16.24 -8.11 -18.75
C LEU A 209 -16.95 -9.45 -18.73
N THR A 210 -18.02 -9.55 -17.95
CA THR A 210 -19.00 -10.63 -18.11
C THR A 210 -19.81 -10.43 -19.40
N GLU A 211 -20.47 -11.48 -19.89
CA GLU A 211 -21.34 -11.37 -21.08
C GLU A 211 -22.46 -10.33 -20.86
N THR A 212 -23.04 -10.28 -19.65
CA THR A 212 -24.06 -9.30 -19.27
C THR A 212 -23.52 -7.87 -19.28
N GLN A 213 -22.33 -7.64 -18.73
CA GLN A 213 -21.70 -6.32 -18.75
C GLN A 213 -21.33 -5.88 -20.17
N ASP A 214 -20.85 -6.80 -21.01
CA ASP A 214 -20.50 -6.50 -22.40
C ASP A 214 -21.73 -6.12 -23.23
N ALA A 215 -22.85 -6.83 -23.03
CA ALA A 215 -24.13 -6.51 -23.67
C ALA A 215 -24.69 -5.16 -23.19
N ALA A 216 -24.68 -4.90 -21.87
CA ALA A 216 -25.13 -3.64 -21.30
C ALA A 216 -24.29 -2.45 -21.79
N PHE A 217 -22.97 -2.62 -21.90
CA PHE A 217 -22.09 -1.60 -22.48
C PHE A 217 -22.44 -1.33 -23.96
N GLY A 218 -22.71 -2.38 -24.75
CA GLY A 218 -23.14 -2.23 -26.13
C GLY A 218 -24.42 -1.40 -26.28
N GLU A 219 -25.40 -1.65 -25.41
CA GLU A 219 -26.64 -0.86 -25.38
C GLU A 219 -26.40 0.62 -25.04
N LEU A 220 -25.52 0.90 -24.07
CA LEU A 220 -25.13 2.27 -23.73
C LEU A 220 -24.45 3.01 -24.89
N VAL A 221 -23.61 2.30 -25.66
CA VAL A 221 -22.98 2.87 -26.86
C VAL A 221 -24.04 3.26 -27.90
N ASP A 222 -25.04 2.41 -28.14
CA ASP A 222 -26.12 2.69 -29.10
C ASP A 222 -27.01 3.86 -28.63
N LEU A 223 -27.32 3.93 -27.34
CA LEU A 223 -28.08 5.03 -26.75
C LEU A 223 -27.32 6.35 -26.83
N ALA A 224 -26.05 6.38 -26.43
CA ALA A 224 -25.19 7.56 -26.54
C ALA A 224 -25.06 8.06 -27.99
N LYS A 225 -25.01 7.13 -28.96
CA LYS A 225 -24.99 7.45 -30.39
C LYS A 225 -26.29 8.11 -30.85
N SER A 226 -27.44 7.59 -30.42
CA SER A 226 -28.76 8.15 -30.75
C SER A 226 -29.03 9.50 -30.07
N GLY A 227 -28.36 9.77 -28.95
CA GLY A 227 -28.61 10.96 -28.12
C GLY A 227 -29.81 10.82 -27.19
N ASP A 228 -30.37 9.61 -27.03
CA ASP A 228 -31.47 9.32 -26.11
C ASP A 228 -30.99 9.26 -24.66
N MET A 229 -30.85 10.45 -24.04
CA MET A 229 -30.38 10.58 -22.66
C MET A 229 -31.41 10.11 -21.62
N GLU A 230 -32.70 10.12 -21.95
CA GLU A 230 -33.75 9.65 -21.03
C GLU A 230 -33.65 8.14 -20.82
N ALA A 231 -33.38 7.38 -21.88
CA ALA A 231 -33.11 5.95 -21.78
C ALA A 231 -31.68 5.63 -21.31
N PHE A 232 -30.69 6.48 -21.63
CA PHE A 232 -29.29 6.26 -21.27
C PHE A 232 -29.05 6.24 -19.75
N ARG A 233 -29.49 7.27 -19.03
CA ARG A 233 -29.16 7.47 -17.60
C ARG A 233 -29.50 6.28 -16.71
N PRO A 234 -30.75 5.76 -16.64
CA PRO A 234 -31.05 4.62 -15.77
C PRO A 234 -30.23 3.36 -16.11
N LYS A 235 -29.85 3.17 -17.38
CA LYS A 235 -28.97 2.07 -17.80
C LYS A 235 -27.51 2.32 -17.43
N ALA A 236 -27.06 3.57 -17.49
CA ALA A 236 -25.70 3.96 -17.11
C ALA A 236 -25.49 3.79 -15.60
N GLU A 237 -26.46 4.21 -14.78
CA GLU A 237 -26.47 3.97 -13.33
C GLU A 237 -26.41 2.48 -13.00
N ALA A 238 -27.30 1.66 -13.60
CA ALA A 238 -27.30 0.21 -13.39
C ALA A 238 -26.01 -0.47 -13.87
N PHE A 239 -25.44 0.00 -14.98
CA PHE A 239 -24.16 -0.49 -15.47
C PHE A 239 -23.02 -0.11 -14.53
N PHE A 240 -23.00 1.13 -14.02
CA PHE A 240 -22.03 1.61 -13.05
C PHE A 240 -22.06 0.78 -11.75
N ASP A 241 -23.27 0.51 -11.22
CA ASP A 241 -23.45 -0.37 -10.06
C ASP A 241 -22.87 -1.77 -10.34
N SER A 242 -23.19 -2.34 -11.50
CA SER A 242 -22.73 -3.68 -11.91
C SER A 242 -21.20 -3.77 -12.05
N ILE A 243 -20.54 -2.79 -12.65
CA ILE A 243 -19.08 -2.83 -12.86
C ILE A 243 -18.27 -2.48 -11.62
N THR A 244 -18.92 -1.86 -10.63
CA THR A 244 -18.28 -1.47 -9.37
C THR A 244 -18.67 -2.38 -8.20
N ASP A 245 -19.44 -3.44 -8.45
CA ASP A 245 -19.99 -4.34 -7.41
C ASP A 245 -20.79 -3.56 -6.34
N GLY A 246 -21.45 -2.47 -6.73
CA GLY A 246 -22.24 -1.59 -5.84
C GLY A 246 -21.45 -0.94 -4.70
N ILE A 247 -20.12 -0.83 -4.81
CA ILE A 247 -19.30 -0.25 -3.73
C ILE A 247 -19.45 1.27 -3.62
N TYR A 248 -19.82 1.94 -4.71
CA TYR A 248 -20.00 3.38 -4.79
C TYR A 248 -21.50 3.72 -4.78
N THR A 249 -21.99 4.17 -3.62
CA THR A 249 -23.40 4.48 -3.45
C THR A 249 -23.79 5.71 -4.26
N VAL A 250 -24.74 5.55 -5.18
CA VAL A 250 -25.43 6.63 -5.89
C VAL A 250 -26.81 6.84 -5.25
N LYS A 251 -27.12 8.08 -4.85
CA LYS A 251 -28.43 8.47 -4.30
C LYS A 251 -28.85 9.82 -4.87
N ASN A 252 -30.04 9.88 -5.48
CA ASN A 252 -30.62 11.11 -6.04
C ASN A 252 -29.65 11.85 -6.99
N GLY A 253 -29.00 11.11 -7.91
CA GLY A 253 -28.04 11.68 -8.87
C GLY A 253 -26.73 12.16 -8.24
N LYS A 254 -26.42 11.75 -7.01
CA LYS A 254 -25.17 12.09 -6.32
C LYS A 254 -24.43 10.83 -5.92
N LEU A 255 -23.13 10.84 -6.17
CA LEU A 255 -22.22 9.83 -5.69
C LEU A 255 -21.51 10.42 -4.46
N ASP A 256 -21.71 9.81 -3.29
CA ASP A 256 -21.24 10.31 -2.00
C ASP A 256 -20.71 9.13 -1.16
N TYR A 257 -19.40 9.14 -0.88
CA TYR A 257 -18.76 8.10 -0.07
C TYR A 257 -17.50 8.61 0.63
N TYR A 258 -17.09 7.86 1.64
CA TYR A 258 -15.81 8.06 2.31
C TYR A 258 -14.81 6.99 1.90
N GLU A 259 -13.57 7.40 1.77
CA GLU A 259 -12.45 6.53 1.47
C GLU A 259 -11.31 6.75 2.45
N PHE A 260 -10.69 5.67 2.89
CA PHE A 260 -9.46 5.71 3.65
C PHE A 260 -8.29 5.24 2.78
N THR A 261 -7.29 6.10 2.59
CA THR A 261 -6.15 5.85 1.69
C THR A 261 -4.82 5.96 2.42
N THR A 262 -3.87 5.12 2.00
CA THR A 262 -2.52 5.07 2.56
C THR A 262 -1.50 4.64 1.55
N ILE A 263 -0.28 5.14 1.69
CA ILE A 263 0.83 4.92 0.75
C ILE A 263 2.07 4.51 1.55
N TYR A 264 2.53 3.28 1.34
CA TYR A 264 3.69 2.72 2.03
C TYR A 264 4.90 2.60 1.10
N PRO A 265 6.13 2.83 1.60
CA PRO A 265 7.33 2.49 0.85
C PRO A 265 7.41 0.97 0.63
N ALA A 266 7.73 0.57 -0.60
CA ALA A 266 7.75 -0.84 -0.99
C ALA A 266 9.09 -1.25 -1.62
N GLY A 267 9.63 -2.39 -1.17
CA GLY A 267 10.77 -3.04 -1.82
C GLY A 267 10.34 -4.05 -2.86
N THR A 268 11.10 -4.14 -3.95
CA THR A 268 10.73 -4.94 -5.14
C THR A 268 11.79 -5.99 -5.47
N TYR A 269 11.67 -6.62 -6.65
CA TYR A 269 12.54 -7.70 -7.07
C TYR A 269 14.00 -7.24 -7.12
N ASP A 270 14.93 -8.11 -6.74
CA ASP A 270 16.37 -7.85 -6.61
C ASP A 270 17.12 -7.73 -7.95
N LYS A 271 16.44 -7.17 -8.97
CA LYS A 271 17.02 -6.76 -10.24
C LYS A 271 16.51 -5.39 -10.68
N THR A 272 17.24 -4.82 -11.62
CA THR A 272 16.81 -3.65 -12.39
C THR A 272 16.32 -4.09 -13.77
N THR A 273 15.59 -3.20 -14.43
CA THR A 273 15.22 -3.28 -15.84
C THR A 273 15.54 -1.95 -16.51
N THR A 274 15.49 -1.93 -17.84
CA THR A 274 15.74 -0.72 -18.64
C THR A 274 14.56 -0.46 -19.56
N HIS A 275 14.09 0.78 -19.57
CA HIS A 275 13.06 1.26 -20.49
C HIS A 275 13.47 2.66 -20.95
N ASP A 276 13.45 2.90 -22.26
CA ASP A 276 13.85 4.16 -22.90
C ASP A 276 15.19 4.72 -22.40
N GLY A 277 16.18 3.81 -22.24
CA GLY A 277 17.53 4.15 -21.78
C GLY A 277 17.66 4.37 -20.27
N GLN A 278 16.56 4.40 -19.51
CA GLN A 278 16.58 4.58 -18.06
C GLN A 278 16.61 3.25 -17.32
N VAL A 279 17.50 3.12 -16.33
CA VAL A 279 17.59 1.95 -15.45
C VAL A 279 16.70 2.17 -14.22
N MET A 280 15.84 1.20 -13.91
CA MET A 280 14.88 1.30 -12.79
C MET A 280 14.69 -0.05 -12.08
N PRO A 281 14.15 -0.06 -10.85
CA PRO A 281 13.80 -1.31 -10.16
C PRO A 281 12.81 -2.17 -10.96
N MET A 282 13.03 -3.48 -11.03
CA MET A 282 12.17 -4.39 -11.79
C MET A 282 10.95 -4.87 -10.98
N TYR A 283 9.78 -4.88 -11.61
CA TYR A 283 8.58 -5.57 -11.12
C TYR A 283 8.42 -6.88 -11.89
N THR A 284 8.68 -8.01 -11.24
CA THR A 284 8.58 -9.34 -11.88
C THR A 284 7.16 -9.86 -11.98
N THR A 285 6.34 -9.56 -10.99
CA THR A 285 4.91 -9.88 -11.00
C THR A 285 4.15 -8.60 -11.31
N THR A 286 3.70 -8.45 -12.56
CA THR A 286 2.84 -7.35 -13.01
C THR A 286 1.44 -7.89 -13.30
N GLY A 287 0.44 -7.01 -13.39
CA GLY A 287 -0.94 -7.39 -13.65
C GLY A 287 -1.82 -7.46 -12.40
N VAL A 288 -2.94 -8.20 -12.51
CA VAL A 288 -3.94 -8.32 -11.43
C VAL A 288 -3.79 -9.66 -10.71
N TRP A 289 -3.57 -9.58 -9.40
CA TRP A 289 -3.29 -10.75 -8.55
C TRP A 289 -4.17 -10.72 -7.30
N PRO A 290 -4.97 -11.77 -7.03
CA PRO A 290 -5.68 -11.87 -5.77
C PRO A 290 -4.72 -12.29 -4.65
N LEU A 291 -5.02 -11.88 -3.42
CA LEU A 291 -4.46 -12.55 -2.25
C LEU A 291 -4.95 -14.00 -2.21
N ILE A 292 -4.03 -14.93 -1.96
CA ILE A 292 -4.30 -16.38 -1.97
C ILE A 292 -3.76 -17.04 -0.71
N PRO A 293 -4.38 -18.14 -0.25
CA PRO A 293 -3.86 -18.90 0.86
C PRO A 293 -2.54 -19.58 0.51
N ARG A 294 -1.60 -19.58 1.46
CA ARG A 294 -0.34 -20.32 1.31
C ARG A 294 -0.57 -21.80 1.58
N LYS A 295 -0.55 -22.64 0.55
CA LYS A 295 -0.76 -24.09 0.68
C LYS A 295 0.53 -24.87 1.00
N HIS A 296 1.71 -24.32 0.71
CA HIS A 296 3.01 -24.97 0.95
C HIS A 296 3.99 -24.06 1.72
N GLY A 297 4.78 -24.62 2.64
CA GLY A 297 5.80 -23.86 3.38
C GLY A 297 6.12 -24.40 4.77
N LYS A 298 6.94 -23.66 5.51
CA LYS A 298 7.33 -23.95 6.90
C LYS A 298 6.55 -23.06 7.87
N GLY A 299 5.43 -23.54 8.41
CA GLY A 299 4.54 -22.77 9.29
C GLY A 299 3.11 -23.32 9.24
N ILE A 300 2.13 -22.50 9.66
CA ILE A 300 0.71 -22.88 9.54
C ILE A 300 0.21 -22.52 8.14
N THR A 301 0.00 -23.52 7.29
CA THR A 301 -0.47 -23.36 5.91
C THR A 301 -1.99 -23.25 5.84
N GLY A 302 -2.53 -23.07 4.63
CA GLY A 302 -3.96 -22.98 4.36
C GLY A 302 -4.55 -21.58 4.56
N MET A 303 -3.72 -20.56 4.79
CA MET A 303 -4.17 -19.21 5.14
C MET A 303 -3.49 -18.11 4.31
N VAL A 304 -4.19 -17.00 4.14
CA VAL A 304 -3.74 -15.77 3.47
C VAL A 304 -2.81 -14.98 4.39
N ASP A 305 -3.11 -14.87 5.69
CA ASP A 305 -2.23 -14.23 6.68
C ASP A 305 -1.20 -15.19 7.27
N TYR A 306 -0.46 -15.86 6.40
CA TYR A 306 0.50 -16.89 6.75
C TYR A 306 1.60 -16.38 7.68
N ILE A 307 1.88 -17.10 8.77
CA ILE A 307 3.02 -16.83 9.64
C ILE A 307 4.08 -17.93 9.44
N SER A 308 5.30 -17.48 9.14
CA SER A 308 6.46 -18.37 8.95
C SER A 308 7.02 -18.86 10.28
N SER A 309 7.45 -20.12 10.35
CA SER A 309 8.24 -20.64 11.47
C SER A 309 9.69 -20.16 11.48
N ALA A 310 10.13 -19.48 10.42
CA ALA A 310 11.46 -18.89 10.38
C ALA A 310 11.52 -17.60 11.22
N GLY A 311 12.13 -17.70 12.41
CA GLY A 311 12.07 -16.66 13.45
C GLY A 311 12.54 -15.26 13.04
N TYR A 312 13.43 -15.13 12.04
CA TYR A 312 13.89 -13.81 11.57
C TYR A 312 12.80 -12.99 10.84
N TYR A 313 11.61 -13.55 10.59
CA TYR A 313 10.44 -12.79 10.14
C TYR A 313 9.65 -12.16 11.30
N GLY A 314 10.01 -12.41 12.56
CA GLY A 314 9.39 -11.77 13.72
C GLY A 314 7.89 -12.06 13.87
N MET A 315 7.45 -13.25 13.45
CA MET A 315 6.04 -13.69 13.53
C MET A 315 5.05 -12.78 12.80
N MET A 316 5.53 -11.97 11.85
CA MET A 316 4.70 -11.10 11.03
C MET A 316 4.00 -11.89 9.92
N PRO A 317 2.79 -11.48 9.52
CA PRO A 317 2.06 -12.13 8.44
C PRO A 317 2.79 -11.93 7.10
N MET A 318 2.69 -12.94 6.25
CA MET A 318 2.99 -12.85 4.83
C MET A 318 1.69 -13.05 4.08
N LEU A 319 1.39 -12.15 3.15
CA LEU A 319 0.15 -12.13 2.36
C LEU A 319 0.49 -12.59 0.94
N PRO A 320 0.36 -13.88 0.60
CA PRO A 320 0.71 -14.41 -0.70
C PRO A 320 -0.27 -13.93 -1.76
N TYR A 321 0.23 -13.72 -2.98
CA TYR A 321 -0.61 -13.39 -4.14
C TYR A 321 -0.28 -14.21 -5.39
N GLN A 322 0.86 -14.91 -5.40
CA GLN A 322 1.25 -15.79 -6.50
C GLN A 322 2.07 -16.97 -5.98
N TYR A 323 1.70 -18.18 -6.39
CA TYR A 323 2.51 -19.37 -6.15
C TYR A 323 3.67 -19.41 -7.14
N GLY A 324 4.90 -19.50 -6.62
CA GLY A 324 6.14 -19.50 -7.41
C GLY A 324 6.75 -20.87 -7.63
N GLY A 325 6.16 -21.93 -7.08
CA GLY A 325 6.66 -23.31 -7.16
C GLY A 325 7.36 -23.80 -5.88
N GLY A 326 7.30 -25.10 -5.60
CA GLY A 326 7.85 -25.72 -4.40
C GLY A 326 7.26 -25.11 -3.12
N ILE A 327 8.10 -24.47 -2.30
CA ILE A 327 7.66 -23.73 -1.11
C ILE A 327 7.59 -22.22 -1.34
N ALA A 328 7.92 -21.73 -2.54
CA ALA A 328 8.06 -20.31 -2.84
C ALA A 328 6.74 -19.66 -3.24
N TYR A 329 6.53 -18.45 -2.75
CA TYR A 329 5.40 -17.59 -3.07
C TYR A 329 5.92 -16.17 -3.21
N ASN A 330 5.34 -15.41 -4.14
CA ASN A 330 5.41 -13.97 -4.09
C ASN A 330 4.32 -13.48 -3.14
N ALA A 331 4.72 -12.66 -2.17
CA ALA A 331 3.89 -12.20 -1.08
C ALA A 331 4.20 -10.75 -0.71
N ILE A 332 3.25 -10.05 -0.10
CA ILE A 332 3.50 -8.81 0.64
C ILE A 332 3.90 -9.20 2.05
N HIS A 333 5.09 -8.82 2.49
CA HIS A 333 5.56 -9.10 3.84
C HIS A 333 6.74 -8.22 4.26
N ASN A 334 7.21 -8.38 5.49
CA ASN A 334 8.29 -7.58 6.03
C ASN A 334 9.62 -7.91 5.31
N PRO A 335 10.66 -7.07 5.45
CA PRO A 335 11.88 -7.25 4.68
C PRO A 335 12.59 -8.55 5.06
N GLY A 336 12.39 -9.03 6.30
CA GLY A 336 13.19 -10.12 6.87
C GLY A 336 14.69 -9.79 6.84
N ILE A 337 15.01 -8.48 6.73
CA ILE A 337 16.32 -7.86 6.74
C ILE A 337 16.35 -7.05 8.04
N SER A 338 17.32 -7.36 8.90
CA SER A 338 17.61 -6.56 10.10
C SER A 338 19.05 -6.12 10.05
N CYS A 339 19.27 -4.83 10.22
CA CYS A 339 20.60 -4.27 10.33
C CYS A 339 21.00 -4.29 11.80
N TRP A 340 22.04 -5.04 12.12
CA TRP A 340 22.71 -4.93 13.41
C TRP A 340 23.33 -3.55 13.52
N ILE A 341 22.91 -2.74 14.49
CA ILE A 341 23.29 -1.33 14.57
C ILE A 341 24.77 -1.19 14.96
N GLY A 342 25.22 -2.02 15.92
CA GLY A 342 26.62 -2.12 16.31
C GLY A 342 27.49 -2.51 15.13
N GLY A 343 28.42 -1.63 14.74
CA GLY A 343 29.37 -1.91 13.66
C GLY A 343 28.82 -1.78 12.23
N HIS A 344 27.53 -1.46 12.01
CA HIS A 344 27.01 -1.29 10.65
C HIS A 344 27.74 -0.17 9.90
N HIS A 345 28.21 -0.45 8.68
CA HIS A 345 28.94 0.53 7.87
C HIS A 345 28.01 1.53 7.19
N LEU A 346 26.80 1.11 6.78
CA LEU A 346 25.84 2.01 6.12
C LEU A 346 25.00 2.92 7.04
N LEU A 347 24.65 2.47 8.26
CA LEU A 347 23.73 3.23 9.12
C LEU A 347 24.41 4.49 9.66
N PRO A 348 23.73 5.63 9.82
CA PRO A 348 24.29 6.80 10.50
C PRO A 348 24.86 6.44 11.88
N LYS A 349 25.97 7.06 12.29
CA LYS A 349 26.60 6.76 13.59
C LYS A 349 25.67 7.11 14.76
N SER A 350 24.87 8.17 14.61
CA SER A 350 23.89 8.62 15.61
C SER A 350 22.84 7.57 15.93
N TRP A 351 22.50 6.67 14.99
CA TRP A 351 21.52 5.60 15.22
C TRP A 351 21.93 4.62 16.33
N ARG A 352 23.23 4.53 16.65
CA ARG A 352 23.77 3.73 17.77
C ARG A 352 23.34 4.26 19.14
N LYS A 353 22.85 5.49 19.20
CA LYS A 353 22.42 6.17 20.43
C LYS A 353 20.90 6.29 20.53
N VAL A 354 20.13 5.74 19.57
CA VAL A 354 18.67 5.85 19.57
C VAL A 354 18.11 5.05 20.74
N THR A 355 17.59 5.79 21.72
CA THR A 355 16.88 5.28 22.90
C THR A 355 15.40 5.66 22.88
N ALA A 356 14.96 6.49 21.93
CA ALA A 356 13.58 6.92 21.82
C ALA A 356 12.64 5.70 21.79
N ASN A 357 11.61 5.74 22.62
CA ASN A 357 10.65 4.65 22.84
C ASN A 357 11.25 3.33 23.35
N SER A 358 12.52 3.27 23.75
CA SER A 358 13.13 2.04 24.27
C SER A 358 12.62 1.71 25.67
N ARG A 359 12.09 0.50 25.83
CA ARG A 359 11.56 0.04 27.12
C ARG A 359 12.64 -0.12 28.19
N SER A 360 13.88 -0.39 27.80
CA SER A 360 15.00 -0.55 28.75
C SER A 360 15.74 0.75 29.04
N GLY A 361 15.38 1.85 28.36
CA GLY A 361 16.16 3.10 28.36
C GLY A 361 17.52 3.00 27.66
N LYS A 362 17.89 1.81 27.15
CA LYS A 362 19.17 1.57 26.46
C LYS A 362 19.00 1.62 24.95
N PRO A 363 20.07 1.93 24.19
CA PRO A 363 20.01 1.90 22.74
C PRO A 363 19.62 0.52 22.20
N TYR A 364 18.92 0.51 21.08
CA TYR A 364 18.55 -0.74 20.41
C TYR A 364 19.74 -1.41 19.74
N ASN A 365 19.68 -2.74 19.64
CA ASN A 365 20.71 -3.53 18.97
C ASN A 365 20.48 -3.65 17.45
N ARG A 366 19.23 -3.50 17.01
CA ARG A 366 18.82 -3.74 15.62
C ARG A 366 17.81 -2.71 15.15
N VAL A 367 17.78 -2.52 13.84
CA VAL A 367 16.73 -1.79 13.11
C VAL A 367 16.29 -2.62 11.91
N SER A 368 14.98 -2.61 11.64
CA SER A 368 14.43 -3.16 10.40
C SER A 368 13.91 -2.02 9.55
N ILE A 369 14.43 -1.94 8.33
CA ILE A 369 14.12 -0.95 7.32
C ILE A 369 13.86 -1.65 5.99
N THR A 370 12.98 -1.05 5.20
CA THR A 370 12.67 -1.47 3.84
C THR A 370 13.53 -0.67 2.88
N SER A 371 14.03 -1.32 1.84
CA SER A 371 14.60 -0.61 0.70
C SER A 371 13.48 -0.32 -0.28
N ARG A 372 13.31 0.93 -0.72
CA ARG A 372 12.53 1.26 -1.93
C ARG A 372 13.32 0.95 -3.21
N GLY A 373 14.19 -0.05 -3.17
CA GLY A 373 14.94 -0.54 -4.31
C GLY A 373 14.93 -2.07 -4.40
N PRO A 374 15.73 -2.64 -5.31
CA PRO A 374 15.83 -4.08 -5.54
C PRO A 374 16.32 -4.86 -4.31
N VAL A 375 15.43 -5.55 -3.58
CA VAL A 375 15.78 -6.28 -2.32
C VAL A 375 15.04 -7.59 -2.07
N SER A 376 14.41 -8.17 -3.07
CA SER A 376 13.57 -9.35 -2.85
C SER A 376 13.69 -10.37 -3.97
N HIS A 377 13.60 -11.66 -3.67
CA HIS A 377 13.54 -12.70 -4.70
C HIS A 377 12.16 -12.82 -5.39
N GLY A 378 11.29 -11.80 -5.29
CA GLY A 378 10.00 -11.72 -5.99
C GLY A 378 8.86 -11.17 -5.12
N CYS A 379 9.01 -11.21 -3.79
CA CYS A 379 8.06 -10.63 -2.85
C CYS A 379 8.07 -9.10 -2.85
N THR A 380 6.97 -8.49 -2.42
CA THR A 380 6.90 -7.06 -2.14
C THR A 380 7.16 -6.81 -0.67
N ARG A 381 8.10 -5.91 -0.34
CA ARG A 381 8.54 -5.68 1.04
C ARG A 381 7.94 -4.42 1.61
N LEU A 382 7.36 -4.50 2.80
CA LEU A 382 6.89 -3.34 3.55
C LEU A 382 7.65 -3.24 4.86
N ASN A 383 7.71 -2.03 5.42
CA ASN A 383 8.26 -1.83 6.75
C ASN A 383 7.44 -2.59 7.81
N PRO A 384 8.05 -3.10 8.89
CA PRO A 384 7.37 -4.01 9.81
C PRO A 384 6.11 -3.43 10.48
N GLY A 385 6.14 -2.15 10.88
CA GLY A 385 4.98 -1.45 11.43
C GLY A 385 3.93 -1.17 10.36
N HIS A 386 4.35 -0.74 9.16
CA HIS A 386 3.46 -0.54 8.01
C HIS A 386 2.79 -1.83 7.54
N LEU A 387 3.46 -2.97 7.62
CA LEU A 387 2.87 -4.28 7.35
C LEU A 387 1.82 -4.66 8.39
N SER A 388 2.06 -4.32 9.65
CA SER A 388 1.13 -4.60 10.73
C SER A 388 -0.12 -3.73 10.61
N GLU A 389 0.06 -2.45 10.27
CA GLU A 389 -1.03 -1.57 9.88
C GLU A 389 -1.77 -2.09 8.64
N PHE A 390 -1.02 -2.48 7.60
CA PHE A 390 -1.59 -3.05 6.39
C PHE A 390 -2.45 -4.26 6.69
N ARG A 391 -2.00 -5.20 7.52
CA ARG A 391 -2.81 -6.35 7.94
C ARG A 391 -4.03 -5.94 8.76
N GLU A 392 -3.92 -4.93 9.61
CA GLU A 392 -5.03 -4.45 10.45
C GLU A 392 -6.19 -3.91 9.62
N MET A 393 -5.89 -3.24 8.51
CA MET A 393 -6.89 -2.72 7.58
C MET A 393 -7.71 -3.81 6.86
N LEU A 394 -7.18 -5.03 6.77
CA LEU A 394 -7.82 -6.14 6.04
C LEU A 394 -8.80 -6.93 6.94
N PRO A 395 -9.69 -7.77 6.36
CA PRO A 395 -10.65 -8.56 7.13
C PRO A 395 -10.02 -9.37 8.26
N SER A 396 -10.79 -9.59 9.32
CA SER A 396 -10.33 -10.32 10.51
C SER A 396 -9.91 -11.75 10.17
N THR A 397 -10.59 -12.39 9.23
CA THR A 397 -10.37 -13.80 8.87
C THR A 397 -9.54 -13.96 7.60
N SER A 398 -8.83 -15.09 7.52
CA SER A 398 -8.09 -15.45 6.31
C SER A 398 -8.99 -15.64 5.09
N GLU A 399 -10.19 -16.15 5.31
CA GLU A 399 -11.19 -16.36 4.26
C GLU A 399 -11.70 -15.02 3.72
N GLY A 400 -11.97 -14.05 4.60
CA GLY A 400 -12.33 -12.69 4.20
C GLY A 400 -11.23 -12.02 3.38
N MET A 401 -9.95 -12.28 3.66
CA MET A 401 -8.84 -11.73 2.88
C MET A 401 -8.63 -12.40 1.52
N GLU A 402 -9.11 -13.64 1.32
CA GLU A 402 -8.91 -14.38 0.08
C GLU A 402 -9.64 -13.67 -1.06
N GLY A 403 -8.93 -13.43 -2.17
CA GLY A 403 -9.50 -12.76 -3.35
C GLY A 403 -9.32 -11.24 -3.39
N ILE A 404 -8.83 -10.57 -2.34
CA ILE A 404 -8.53 -9.13 -2.39
C ILE A 404 -7.55 -8.86 -3.55
N LYS A 405 -7.94 -7.99 -4.47
CA LYS A 405 -7.20 -7.73 -5.70
C LYS A 405 -6.04 -6.77 -5.46
N HIS A 406 -4.89 -7.12 -6.02
CA HIS A 406 -3.68 -6.30 -6.10
C HIS A 406 -3.37 -5.99 -7.57
N TYR A 407 -3.34 -4.71 -7.88
CA TYR A 407 -3.05 -4.14 -9.19
C TYR A 407 -1.59 -3.73 -9.25
N ARG A 408 -0.83 -4.34 -10.15
CA ARG A 408 0.62 -4.17 -10.21
C ARG A 408 1.02 -3.64 -11.59
N SER A 409 1.59 -2.45 -11.63
CA SER A 409 1.99 -1.76 -12.85
C SER A 409 3.13 -2.49 -13.59
N LEU A 410 3.42 -2.04 -14.80
CA LEU A 410 4.74 -2.24 -15.41
C LEU A 410 5.78 -1.39 -14.67
N SER A 411 7.05 -1.81 -14.65
CA SER A 411 8.12 -1.14 -13.89
C SER A 411 8.30 0.35 -14.26
N HIS A 412 8.00 0.72 -15.51
CA HIS A 412 8.11 2.08 -16.02
C HIS A 412 6.83 2.91 -15.89
N CYS A 413 5.71 2.31 -15.50
CA CYS A 413 4.41 2.98 -15.37
C CYS A 413 4.16 3.48 -13.95
N TYR A 414 3.58 4.66 -13.84
CA TYR A 414 3.35 5.38 -12.59
C TYR A 414 1.96 5.12 -12.02
N ASP A 415 1.85 5.25 -10.70
CA ASP A 415 0.55 5.29 -10.03
C ASP A 415 0.00 6.71 -10.05
N VAL A 416 -0.81 7.01 -11.06
CA VAL A 416 -1.54 8.28 -11.21
C VAL A 416 -2.89 8.16 -10.52
N PHE A 417 -3.27 9.17 -9.74
CA PHE A 417 -4.51 9.11 -8.95
C PHE A 417 -5.01 10.47 -8.48
N ASP A 418 -6.33 10.62 -8.57
CA ASP A 418 -7.09 11.68 -7.92
C ASP A 418 -7.44 11.28 -6.49
N LEU A 419 -6.63 11.78 -5.55
CA LEU A 419 -6.73 11.46 -4.13
C LEU A 419 -8.02 12.00 -3.49
N LYS A 420 -8.45 13.21 -3.92
CA LYS A 420 -9.58 13.94 -3.34
C LYS A 420 -10.88 13.75 -4.10
N GLY A 421 -10.83 13.13 -5.28
CA GLY A 421 -12.00 13.05 -6.15
C GLY A 421 -12.38 14.42 -6.70
N ASP A 422 -11.45 15.35 -6.88
CA ASP A 422 -11.70 16.71 -7.39
C ASP A 422 -11.25 16.91 -8.85
N GLY A 423 -10.73 15.85 -9.49
CA GLY A 423 -10.21 15.87 -10.86
C GLY A 423 -8.74 16.28 -10.96
N ASN A 424 -8.04 16.50 -9.84
CA ASN A 424 -6.62 16.83 -9.84
C ASN A 424 -5.76 15.56 -9.75
N ASP A 425 -5.42 15.00 -10.91
CA ASP A 425 -4.55 13.84 -11.01
C ASP A 425 -3.11 14.14 -10.55
N GLN A 426 -2.56 13.25 -9.72
CA GLN A 426 -1.20 13.36 -9.22
C GLN A 426 -0.47 12.03 -9.33
N VAL A 427 0.85 12.07 -9.48
CA VAL A 427 1.70 10.87 -9.36
C VAL A 427 1.92 10.59 -7.88
N MET A 428 1.65 9.36 -7.45
CA MET A 428 1.81 8.96 -6.06
C MET A 428 3.26 8.69 -5.69
N GLY A 429 3.67 9.16 -4.52
CA GLY A 429 4.97 8.91 -3.91
C GLY A 429 4.90 8.93 -2.38
N VAL A 430 6.06 8.76 -1.74
CA VAL A 430 6.19 8.74 -0.28
C VAL A 430 7.52 9.34 0.15
N GLN A 431 7.52 10.09 1.26
CA GLN A 431 8.69 10.78 1.80
C GLN A 431 9.63 9.83 2.56
N TYR A 432 10.10 8.79 1.89
CA TYR A 432 11.00 7.77 2.43
C TYR A 432 12.09 7.46 1.40
N TYR A 433 13.35 7.76 1.70
CA TYR A 433 14.41 7.82 0.67
C TYR A 433 15.51 6.75 0.85
N ILE A 434 15.18 5.64 1.49
CA ILE A 434 16.13 4.54 1.70
C ILE A 434 16.06 3.57 0.51
N ALA A 435 17.17 3.47 -0.24
CA ALA A 435 17.38 2.41 -1.23
C ALA A 435 18.75 1.75 -1.06
N PHE A 436 18.74 0.44 -0.81
CA PHE A 436 19.93 -0.39 -0.68
C PHE A 436 19.79 -1.74 -1.37
N ARG A 437 20.93 -2.40 -1.58
CA ARG A 437 21.07 -3.81 -1.91
C ARG A 437 21.42 -4.59 -0.65
N HIS A 438 20.87 -5.81 -0.53
CA HIS A 438 21.16 -6.72 0.57
C HIS A 438 22.02 -7.91 0.12
N THR A 439 22.64 -8.58 1.09
CA THR A 439 23.35 -9.86 0.89
C THR A 439 22.44 -11.05 1.08
N LYS A 440 22.88 -12.26 0.70
CA LYS A 440 22.23 -13.53 1.09
C LYS A 440 22.03 -13.65 2.62
N SER A 441 22.86 -12.99 3.41
CA SER A 441 22.75 -12.91 4.88
C SER A 441 21.68 -11.93 5.38
N ARG A 442 20.89 -11.32 4.49
CA ARG A 442 19.76 -10.43 4.82
C ARG A 442 20.19 -9.19 5.61
N VAL A 443 21.31 -8.58 5.19
CA VAL A 443 21.83 -7.33 5.73
C VAL A 443 22.10 -6.36 4.58
N ALA A 444 21.80 -5.07 4.79
CA ALA A 444 22.10 -4.01 3.83
C ALA A 444 23.62 -3.85 3.66
N GLN A 445 24.11 -3.85 2.41
CA GLN A 445 25.56 -3.84 2.15
C GLN A 445 26.01 -2.68 1.26
N GLN A 446 25.17 -2.26 0.33
CA GLN A 446 25.45 -1.15 -0.58
C GLN A 446 24.19 -0.33 -0.77
N ILE A 447 24.32 0.95 -1.05
CA ILE A 447 23.19 1.86 -1.29
C ILE A 447 23.10 2.17 -2.78
N TRP A 448 21.87 2.29 -3.27
CA TRP A 448 21.60 2.73 -4.64
C TRP A 448 21.64 4.25 -4.76
N ALA A 449 21.23 4.93 -3.69
CA ALA A 449 21.23 6.38 -3.56
C ALA A 449 21.44 6.77 -2.10
N GLN A 450 21.88 8.01 -1.87
CA GLN A 450 21.90 8.60 -0.54
C GLN A 450 20.48 8.78 -0.01
N ASN A 451 20.34 8.75 1.33
CA ASN A 451 19.05 8.90 2.02
C ASN A 451 18.59 10.37 2.07
N ASN A 452 18.49 11.02 0.91
CA ASN A 452 17.92 12.35 0.76
C ASN A 452 17.07 12.40 -0.51
N ARG A 453 16.09 13.31 -0.51
CA ARG A 453 15.08 13.40 -1.57
C ARG A 453 15.69 13.58 -2.97
N LYS A 454 16.72 14.42 -3.10
CA LYS A 454 17.34 14.75 -4.39
C LYS A 454 18.04 13.52 -4.99
N ASP A 455 19.04 12.99 -4.30
CA ASP A 455 19.84 11.86 -4.82
C ASP A 455 18.97 10.63 -5.05
N PHE A 456 18.01 10.38 -4.16
CA PHE A 456 17.09 9.26 -4.29
C PHE A 456 16.19 9.37 -5.52
N TYR A 457 15.55 10.52 -5.76
CA TYR A 457 14.67 10.68 -6.92
C TYR A 457 15.44 10.84 -8.23
N THR A 458 16.66 11.38 -8.21
CA THR A 458 17.53 11.34 -9.39
C THR A 458 17.84 9.89 -9.79
N TRP A 459 18.07 9.00 -8.81
CA TRP A 459 18.22 7.58 -9.08
C TRP A 459 16.92 6.89 -9.53
N LEU A 460 15.79 7.19 -8.89
CA LEU A 460 14.54 6.45 -9.10
C LEU A 460 13.76 6.89 -10.35
N TYR A 461 13.71 8.20 -10.61
CA TYR A 461 12.94 8.80 -11.70
C TYR A 461 13.82 9.34 -12.82
N GLY A 462 15.12 9.48 -12.61
CA GLY A 462 16.02 10.02 -13.62
C GLY A 462 15.59 11.42 -14.05
N ASN A 463 15.44 11.59 -15.36
CA ASN A 463 15.06 12.88 -15.98
C ASN A 463 13.55 13.07 -16.08
N ASP A 464 12.74 12.11 -15.62
CA ASP A 464 11.29 12.22 -15.69
C ASP A 464 10.76 13.30 -14.73
N LEU A 465 11.50 13.59 -13.64
CA LEU A 465 11.09 14.50 -12.58
C LEU A 465 11.80 15.87 -12.67
N ASN A 466 11.01 16.94 -12.70
CA ASN A 466 11.45 18.30 -12.43
C ASN A 466 11.44 18.55 -10.92
N PHE A 467 12.62 18.74 -10.34
CA PHE A 467 12.75 18.97 -8.90
C PHE A 467 12.24 20.35 -8.49
N ALA A 468 11.35 20.35 -7.50
CA ALA A 468 10.90 21.52 -6.75
C ALA A 468 10.65 21.09 -5.28
N PRO A 469 10.29 21.98 -4.35
CA PRO A 469 9.85 21.60 -3.00
C PRO A 469 8.76 20.50 -2.97
N VAL A 470 8.53 19.92 -1.80
CA VAL A 470 7.47 18.91 -1.61
C VAL A 470 6.12 19.52 -1.98
N GLY A 471 5.37 18.83 -2.84
CA GLY A 471 4.08 19.29 -3.35
C GLY A 471 4.16 20.13 -4.65
N GLU A 472 5.36 20.50 -5.09
CA GLU A 472 5.56 21.33 -6.29
C GLU A 472 6.32 20.61 -7.41
N ALA A 473 6.95 19.47 -7.11
CA ALA A 473 7.70 18.71 -8.12
C ALA A 473 6.75 18.13 -9.17
N THR A 474 7.15 18.20 -10.44
CA THR A 474 6.31 17.77 -11.57
C THR A 474 7.02 16.75 -12.45
N PHE A 475 6.25 15.93 -13.13
CA PHE A 475 6.75 15.00 -14.14
C PHE A 475 6.60 15.59 -15.54
N ASN A 476 7.63 15.45 -16.37
CA ASN A 476 7.60 15.95 -17.75
C ASN A 476 6.56 15.20 -18.59
N GLU A 477 6.80 13.90 -18.77
CA GLU A 477 5.96 13.00 -19.54
C GLU A 477 6.03 11.63 -18.87
N ILE A 478 4.87 11.08 -18.52
CA ILE A 478 4.76 9.76 -17.88
C ILE A 478 3.57 9.00 -18.42
N HIS A 479 3.58 7.69 -18.20
CA HIS A 479 2.42 6.84 -18.43
C HIS A 479 1.92 6.24 -17.13
N ASP A 480 0.60 6.15 -16.99
CA ASP A 480 -0.02 5.26 -16.00
C ASP A 480 -0.03 3.81 -16.51
N TYR A 481 -0.86 2.97 -15.91
CA TYR A 481 -1.03 1.58 -16.31
C TYR A 481 -2.50 1.16 -16.36
N LYS A 482 -2.78 0.21 -17.25
CA LYS A 482 -4.09 -0.43 -17.41
C LYS A 482 -3.95 -1.94 -17.50
N PHE A 483 -5.09 -2.64 -17.61
CA PHE A 483 -5.11 -4.09 -17.57
C PHE A 483 -5.97 -4.69 -18.70
N LYS A 484 -5.48 -5.80 -19.25
CA LYS A 484 -6.22 -6.69 -20.17
C LYS A 484 -6.17 -8.09 -19.63
N LYS A 485 -7.33 -8.64 -19.27
CA LYS A 485 -7.40 -9.82 -18.40
C LYS A 485 -6.46 -9.57 -17.20
N ARG A 486 -5.63 -10.54 -16.84
CA ARG A 486 -4.70 -10.37 -15.72
C ARG A 486 -3.40 -9.65 -16.08
N LYS A 487 -3.18 -9.20 -17.33
CA LYS A 487 -1.91 -8.63 -17.80
C LYS A 487 -1.90 -7.11 -17.66
N ALA A 488 -0.82 -6.55 -17.11
CA ALA A 488 -0.58 -5.11 -17.11
C ALA A 488 -0.10 -4.62 -18.49
N LEU A 489 -0.58 -3.45 -18.88
CA LEU A 489 -0.21 -2.73 -20.10
C LEU A 489 0.06 -1.27 -19.74
N GLN A 490 0.83 -0.59 -20.60
CA GLN A 490 0.99 0.85 -20.52
C GLN A 490 -0.35 1.52 -20.82
N GLY A 491 -0.71 2.51 -20.01
CA GLY A 491 -1.97 3.24 -20.15
C GLY A 491 -1.78 4.63 -20.75
N GLN A 492 -2.61 5.56 -20.28
CA GLN A 492 -2.67 6.94 -20.72
C GLN A 492 -1.34 7.67 -20.47
N LYS A 493 -1.00 8.53 -21.42
CA LYS A 493 0.10 9.49 -21.29
C LYS A 493 -0.39 10.73 -20.54
N TYR A 494 0.42 11.22 -19.62
CA TYR A 494 0.21 12.45 -18.90
C TYR A 494 1.45 13.34 -19.00
N GLU A 495 1.24 14.65 -18.97
CA GLU A 495 2.29 15.65 -18.97
C GLU A 495 2.08 16.61 -17.80
N ASN A 496 3.18 17.08 -17.20
CA ASN A 496 3.19 18.08 -16.14
C ASN A 496 2.41 17.72 -14.86
N LEU A 497 2.22 16.43 -14.55
CA LEU A 497 1.56 16.02 -13.31
C LEU A 497 2.42 16.30 -12.09
N THR A 498 1.78 16.75 -11.01
CA THR A 498 2.44 16.96 -9.72
C THR A 498 2.73 15.63 -9.02
N LEU A 499 3.85 15.56 -8.30
CA LEU A 499 4.17 14.46 -7.40
C LEU A 499 3.51 14.71 -6.03
N TYR A 500 2.54 13.88 -5.66
CA TYR A 500 2.05 13.81 -4.29
C TYR A 500 2.97 12.93 -3.44
N GLU A 501 3.64 13.51 -2.46
CA GLU A 501 4.54 12.78 -1.58
C GLU A 501 3.90 12.58 -0.20
N ALA A 502 3.26 11.42 0.00
CA ALA A 502 2.70 11.06 1.29
C ALA A 502 3.79 11.16 2.39
N PRO A 503 3.52 11.83 3.51
CA PRO A 503 4.42 11.80 4.66
C PRO A 503 4.74 10.36 5.07
N TYR A 504 5.96 10.14 5.57
CA TYR A 504 6.29 8.83 6.12
C TYR A 504 5.58 8.65 7.47
N GLU A 505 4.57 7.78 7.48
CA GLU A 505 3.80 7.48 8.69
C GLU A 505 4.64 6.81 9.77
N PRO A 506 4.45 7.16 11.06
CA PRO A 506 5.02 6.42 12.17
C PRO A 506 4.69 4.94 12.12
N GLU A 507 5.62 4.10 12.58
CA GLU A 507 5.44 2.66 12.60
C GLU A 507 4.82 2.18 13.93
N TYR A 508 3.50 2.00 13.94
CA TYR A 508 2.73 1.61 15.11
C TYR A 508 2.79 0.10 15.39
N LEU A 509 3.69 -0.32 16.29
CA LEU A 509 3.89 -1.72 16.61
C LEU A 509 4.45 -1.93 18.01
N GLN A 510 3.85 -2.78 18.82
CA GLN A 510 4.39 -3.18 20.13
C GLN A 510 4.92 -4.61 20.10
N PHE A 511 6.13 -4.83 20.61
CA PHE A 511 6.70 -6.18 20.79
C PHE A 511 6.32 -6.81 22.13
N TYR A 512 6.21 -8.14 22.17
CA TYR A 512 5.91 -8.87 23.41
C TYR A 512 6.43 -10.31 23.38
N VAL A 513 6.53 -10.92 24.57
CA VAL A 513 6.69 -12.37 24.73
C VAL A 513 5.44 -12.97 25.37
N ILE A 514 5.13 -14.22 25.02
CA ILE A 514 4.01 -14.97 25.60
C ILE A 514 4.56 -15.75 26.80
N ASN A 515 4.04 -15.51 27.99
CA ASN A 515 4.58 -16.10 29.21
C ASN A 515 4.38 -17.62 29.22
N GLY A 516 5.47 -18.38 29.28
CA GLY A 516 5.44 -19.85 29.28
C GLY A 516 5.10 -20.51 27.94
N VAL A 517 5.06 -19.76 26.82
CA VAL A 517 4.79 -20.33 25.49
C VAL A 517 5.89 -19.95 24.51
N ASN A 518 6.45 -20.95 23.84
CA ASN A 518 7.38 -20.70 22.75
C ASN A 518 6.63 -20.08 21.56
N LYS A 519 7.04 -18.89 21.12
CA LYS A 519 6.45 -18.18 19.97
C LYS A 519 6.41 -19.00 18.68
N LEU A 520 7.37 -19.90 18.46
CA LEU A 520 7.45 -20.76 17.27
C LEU A 520 6.64 -22.07 17.40
N SER A 521 6.06 -22.34 18.57
CA SER A 521 5.12 -23.44 18.74
C SER A 521 3.80 -23.14 18.02
N LYS A 522 3.01 -24.17 17.75
CA LYS A 522 1.64 -24.00 17.22
C LYS A 522 0.80 -23.08 18.09
N GLN A 523 0.85 -23.27 19.41
CA GLN A 523 0.14 -22.41 20.38
C GLN A 523 0.59 -20.96 20.28
N GLY A 524 1.90 -20.70 20.19
CA GLY A 524 2.44 -19.35 20.08
C GLY A 524 2.06 -18.64 18.77
N MET A 525 2.05 -19.39 17.65
CA MET A 525 1.58 -18.89 16.36
C MET A 525 0.08 -18.61 16.35
N ASP A 526 -0.73 -19.53 16.89
CA ASP A 526 -2.17 -19.38 16.99
C ASP A 526 -2.55 -18.19 17.89
N PHE A 527 -1.89 -18.04 19.04
CA PHE A 527 -2.03 -16.86 19.92
C PHE A 527 -1.73 -15.57 19.16
N ASN A 528 -0.55 -15.50 18.54
CA ASN A 528 -0.09 -14.30 17.83
C ASN A 528 -1.06 -13.93 16.70
N ARG A 529 -1.54 -14.92 15.95
CA ARG A 529 -2.53 -14.70 14.89
C ARG A 529 -3.85 -14.19 15.46
N GLU A 530 -4.38 -14.86 16.48
CA GLU A 530 -5.67 -14.53 17.09
C GLU A 530 -5.71 -13.09 17.60
N LEU A 531 -4.62 -12.63 18.21
CA LEU A 531 -4.49 -11.26 18.74
C LEU A 531 -4.65 -10.17 17.66
N ARG A 532 -4.39 -10.48 16.38
CA ARG A 532 -4.52 -9.53 15.24
C ARG A 532 -5.89 -9.51 14.57
N ARG A 533 -6.86 -10.29 15.07
CA ARG A 533 -8.15 -10.50 14.40
C ARG A 533 -9.30 -9.68 14.98
N VAL A 534 -9.06 -9.03 16.11
CA VAL A 534 -10.07 -8.21 16.80
C VAL A 534 -10.63 -7.14 15.85
N GLY A 535 -11.95 -7.05 15.83
CA GLY A 535 -12.72 -6.16 14.97
C GLY A 535 -14.17 -6.65 14.84
N TYR A 536 -15.02 -5.81 14.26
CA TYR A 536 -16.46 -6.05 14.19
C TYR A 536 -16.78 -7.35 13.44
N GLY A 537 -17.77 -8.09 13.96
CA GLY A 537 -18.24 -9.34 13.39
C GLY A 537 -17.31 -10.53 13.61
N TYR A 538 -16.16 -10.37 14.28
CA TYR A 538 -15.24 -11.46 14.58
C TYR A 538 -15.29 -11.89 16.05
N PRO A 539 -15.75 -13.12 16.36
CA PRO A 539 -15.70 -13.65 17.72
C PRO A 539 -14.28 -14.08 18.08
N VAL A 540 -13.64 -13.36 19.00
CA VAL A 540 -12.29 -13.67 19.47
C VAL A 540 -12.26 -15.03 20.18
N ASP A 541 -11.34 -15.90 19.78
CA ASP A 541 -11.08 -17.18 20.45
C ASP A 541 -10.25 -16.95 21.72
N ARG A 542 -10.95 -16.73 22.83
CA ARG A 542 -10.38 -16.40 24.13
C ARG A 542 -9.49 -17.51 24.70
N LYS A 543 -9.77 -18.78 24.37
CA LYS A 543 -8.93 -19.93 24.73
C LYS A 543 -7.56 -19.87 24.04
N LYS A 544 -7.51 -19.52 22.74
CA LYS A 544 -6.21 -19.29 22.05
C LYS A 544 -5.40 -18.18 22.69
N LEU A 545 -6.08 -17.19 23.27
CA LEU A 545 -5.47 -16.07 24.00
C LEU A 545 -5.24 -16.37 25.49
N ARG A 546 -5.53 -17.59 25.96
CA ARG A 546 -5.34 -18.01 27.36
C ARG A 546 -6.02 -17.08 28.37
N LEU A 547 -7.19 -16.59 27.99
CA LEU A 547 -8.04 -15.75 28.83
C LEU A 547 -9.13 -16.58 29.56
N GLU A 548 -9.21 -17.87 29.22
CA GLU A 548 -10.13 -18.91 29.69
C GLU A 548 -9.40 -20.24 29.89
#